data_AF-A0AAE9TK61-F1
#
_entry.id   AF-A0AAE9TK61-F1
#
_cell.length_a   1.000
_cell.length_b   1.000
_cell.length_c   1.000
_cell.angle_alpha   90.00
_cell.angle_beta   90.00
_cell.angle_gamma   90.00
#
_symmetry.space_group_name_H-M   'P 1'
#
loop_
_entity.id
_entity.type
_entity.pdbx_description
1 polymer ?
#
loop_
_entity_poly.entity_id
_entity_poly.type
_entity_poly.pdbx_seq_one_letter_code
_entity_poly.pdbx_strand_id
1 'polypeptide(L)'
;MQAAVDLTPVDICAAAIIKLVGSSTLQERVFHLHNPHYVTYAEIYKAFVECGFKQTTKSREEMQLKRMELQTQDEEKQLLAGVVSTLFEPHEQAEQANISVDISHTLDVLQRIGFSYPVADRPFILKLTTYAVQTGFISPLHPHISL
;
A
#
# COMPACT_ATOMS: atom_id res chain seq x y z
N MET A 1 -1.27 10.94 12.95
CA MET A 1 -1.93 10.85 11.63
C MET A 1 -2.11 9.38 11.33
N GLN A 2 -3.32 8.88 11.00
CA GLN A 2 -3.44 7.53 10.47
C GLN A 2 -2.72 7.54 9.11
N ALA A 3 -1.60 6.82 9.01
CA ALA A 3 -0.89 6.73 7.75
C ALA A 3 -1.85 6.10 6.71
N ALA A 4 -2.01 6.79 5.59
CA ALA A 4 -2.89 6.39 4.50
C ALA A 4 -2.02 5.98 3.32
N VAL A 5 -2.52 5.03 2.52
CA VAL A 5 -1.78 4.45 1.40
C VAL A 5 -2.60 4.55 0.13
N ASP A 6 -1.90 4.80 -0.97
CA ASP A 6 -2.45 4.65 -2.31
C ASP A 6 -2.50 3.17 -2.67
N LEU A 7 -3.70 2.70 -2.99
CA LEU A 7 -3.94 1.37 -3.56
C LEU A 7 -4.58 1.53 -4.93
N THR A 8 -3.77 1.94 -5.91
CA THR A 8 -4.18 1.97 -7.32
C THR A 8 -4.09 0.55 -7.93
N PRO A 9 -5.21 -0.06 -8.35
CA PRO A 9 -5.17 -1.35 -9.05
C PRO A 9 -4.46 -1.23 -10.41
N VAL A 10 -3.68 -2.24 -10.79
CA VAL A 10 -2.85 -2.22 -12.00
C VAL A 10 -3.68 -2.07 -13.28
N ASP A 11 -4.82 -2.76 -13.35
CA ASP A 11 -5.77 -2.69 -14.46
C ASP A 11 -6.41 -1.31 -14.60
N ILE A 12 -6.74 -0.66 -13.48
CA ILE A 12 -7.26 0.71 -13.44
C ILE A 12 -6.19 1.71 -13.88
N CYS A 13 -4.95 1.57 -13.41
CA CYS A 13 -3.83 2.39 -13.84
C CYS A 13 -3.59 2.26 -15.35
N ALA A 14 -3.58 1.02 -15.87
CA ALA A 14 -3.44 0.76 -17.29
C ALA A 14 -4.57 1.39 -18.12
N ALA A 15 -5.82 1.31 -17.64
CA ALA A 15 -6.96 1.96 -18.29
C ALA A 15 -6.80 3.48 -18.35
N ALA A 16 -6.28 4.12 -17.28
CA ALA A 16 -5.97 5.54 -17.26
C ALA A 16 -4.89 5.91 -18.31
N ILE A 17 -3.82 5.11 -18.41
CA ILE A 17 -2.77 5.29 -19.42
C ILE A 17 -3.35 5.22 -20.83
N ILE A 18 -4.16 4.21 -21.13
CA ILE A 18 -4.78 4.03 -22.45
C ILE A 18 -5.67 5.23 -22.79
N LYS A 19 -6.44 5.75 -21.82
CA LYS A 19 -7.28 6.93 -22.01
C LYS A 19 -6.45 8.19 -22.31
N LEU A 20 -5.35 8.40 -21.59
CA LEU A 20 -4.45 9.54 -21.81
C LEU A 20 -3.78 9.47 -23.18
N VAL A 21 -3.20 8.31 -23.53
CA VAL A 21 -2.52 8.12 -24.83
C VAL A 21 -3.50 8.19 -26.00
N GLY A 22 -4.73 7.70 -25.82
CA GLY A 22 -5.77 7.73 -26.85
C GLY A 22 -6.41 9.11 -27.07
N SER A 23 -6.11 10.10 -26.21
CA SER A 23 -6.70 11.44 -26.33
C SER A 23 -5.85 12.34 -27.23
N SER A 24 -6.36 12.64 -28.43
CA SER A 24 -5.68 13.49 -29.41
C SER A 24 -5.66 14.98 -29.06
N THR A 25 -6.38 15.39 -28.01
CA THR A 25 -6.54 16.79 -27.61
C THR A 25 -5.59 17.21 -26.50
N LEU A 26 -4.85 16.28 -25.89
CA LEU A 26 -3.94 16.57 -24.78
C LEU A 26 -2.60 17.11 -25.28
N GLN A 27 -2.18 18.23 -24.69
CA GLN A 27 -0.87 18.82 -24.93
C GLN A 27 0.15 18.40 -23.87
N GLU A 28 -0.36 18.00 -22.71
CA GLU A 28 0.39 17.56 -21.54
C GLU A 28 1.14 16.24 -21.85
N ARG A 29 2.27 16.05 -21.16
CA ARG A 29 3.19 14.91 -21.38
C ARG A 29 3.57 14.16 -20.12
N VAL A 30 3.28 14.73 -18.95
CA VAL A 30 3.59 14.15 -17.64
C VAL A 30 2.32 14.12 -16.82
N PHE A 31 2.03 12.95 -16.26
CA PHE A 31 0.84 12.70 -15.45
C PHE A 31 1.22 11.90 -14.22
N HIS A 32 0.61 12.22 -13.08
CA HIS A 32 0.76 11.47 -11.85
C HIS A 32 -0.44 10.54 -11.69
N LEU A 33 -0.26 9.28 -12.10
CA LEU A 33 -1.31 8.26 -11.98
C LEU A 33 -1.35 7.73 -10.56
N HIS A 34 -2.33 8.21 -9.82
CA HIS A 34 -2.49 7.99 -8.40
C HIS A 34 -3.97 8.01 -8.06
N ASN A 35 -4.45 6.99 -7.36
CA ASN A 35 -5.85 6.92 -6.95
C ASN A 35 -6.09 7.89 -5.78
N PRO A 36 -6.98 8.89 -5.90
CA PRO A 36 -7.26 9.83 -4.82
C PRO A 36 -8.00 9.18 -3.64
N HIS A 37 -8.51 7.96 -3.81
CA HIS A 37 -9.23 7.21 -2.79
C HIS A 37 -8.25 6.41 -1.92
N TYR A 38 -7.59 7.12 -1.00
CA TYR A 38 -6.67 6.50 -0.04
C TYR A 38 -7.35 5.49 0.88
N VAL A 39 -6.58 4.48 1.26
CA VAL A 39 -6.97 3.47 2.24
C VAL A 39 -6.13 3.62 3.50
N THR A 40 -6.72 3.44 4.67
CA THR A 40 -5.99 3.45 5.93
C THR A 40 -5.37 2.08 6.21
N TYR A 41 -4.22 2.05 6.88
CA TYR A 41 -3.68 0.78 7.38
C TYR A 41 -4.67 0.05 8.30
N ALA A 42 -5.52 0.76 9.03
CA ALA A 42 -6.55 0.15 9.89
C ALA A 42 -7.55 -0.71 9.09
N GLU A 43 -7.97 -0.26 7.91
CA GLU A 43 -8.85 -1.01 7.00
C GLU A 43 -8.15 -2.25 6.45
N ILE A 44 -6.87 -2.13 6.09
CA ILE A 44 -6.04 -3.25 5.61
C ILE A 44 -5.86 -4.30 6.72
N TYR A 45 -5.53 -3.87 7.95
CA TYR A 45 -5.40 -4.77 9.10
C TYR A 45 -6.70 -5.50 9.40
N LYS A 46 -7.84 -4.81 9.35
CA LYS A 46 -9.15 -5.43 9.53
C LYS A 46 -9.39 -6.56 8.52
N ALA A 47 -9.02 -6.35 7.25
CA ALA A 47 -9.15 -7.37 6.22
C ALA A 47 -8.22 -8.58 6.47
N PHE A 48 -7.02 -8.39 7.04
CA PHE A 48 -6.18 -9.50 7.47
C PHE A 48 -6.74 -10.25 8.68
N VAL A 49 -7.33 -9.56 9.65
CA VAL A 49 -8.00 -10.20 10.79
C VAL A 49 -9.14 -11.12 10.32
N GLU A 50 -9.89 -10.68 9.30
CA GLU A 50 -10.93 -11.51 8.67
C GLU A 50 -10.36 -12.75 7.96
N CYS A 51 -9.10 -12.70 7.52
CA CYS A 51 -8.37 -13.86 6.99
C CYS A 51 -7.75 -14.76 8.08
N GLY A 52 -8.01 -14.51 9.36
CA GLY A 52 -7.57 -15.33 10.49
C GLY A 52 -6.28 -14.87 11.18
N PHE A 53 -5.74 -13.70 10.83
CA PHE A 53 -4.59 -13.13 11.53
C PHE A 53 -5.01 -12.57 12.89
N LYS A 54 -4.13 -12.70 13.89
CA LYS A 54 -4.31 -12.04 15.19
C LYS A 54 -3.75 -10.63 15.12
N GLN A 55 -4.53 -9.66 15.58
CA GLN A 55 -4.05 -8.30 15.76
C GLN A 55 -3.53 -8.15 17.19
N THR A 56 -2.25 -7.79 17.31
CA THR A 56 -1.64 -7.37 18.58
C THR A 56 -1.19 -5.93 18.46
N THR A 57 -1.30 -5.19 19.55
CA THR A 57 -0.75 -3.84 19.67
C THR A 57 0.49 -3.93 20.53
N LYS A 58 1.61 -3.41 20.02
CA LYS A 58 2.89 -3.35 20.74
C LYS A 58 3.30 -1.90 20.93
N SER A 59 4.00 -1.62 22.02
CA SER A 59 4.66 -0.35 22.22
C SER A 59 5.75 -0.13 21.17
N ARG A 60 6.20 1.11 21.02
CA ARG A 60 7.29 1.43 20.10
C ARG A 60 8.58 0.71 20.48
N GLU A 61 8.86 0.61 21.78
CA GLU A 61 10.00 -0.08 22.35
C GLU A 61 9.95 -1.58 22.05
N GLU A 62 8.78 -2.21 22.25
CA GLU A 62 8.56 -3.62 21.93
C GLU A 62 8.75 -3.92 20.43
N MET A 63 8.26 -3.02 19.56
CA MET A 63 8.49 -3.12 18.11
C MET A 63 9.96 -2.97 17.72
N GLN A 64 10.70 -2.11 18.42
CA GLN A 64 12.13 -1.91 18.16
C GLN A 64 12.97 -3.12 18.62
N LEU A 65 12.66 -3.69 19.78
CA LEU A 65 13.27 -4.95 20.23
C LEU A 65 12.97 -6.08 19.24
N LYS A 66 11.71 -6.20 18.80
CA LYS A 66 11.34 -7.26 17.86
C LYS A 66 12.07 -7.14 16.53
N ARG A 67 12.30 -5.93 16.03
CA ARG A 67 13.15 -5.71 14.85
C ARG A 67 14.57 -6.24 15.05
N MET A 68 15.20 -5.89 16.17
CA MET A 68 16.58 -6.30 16.43
C MET A 68 16.71 -7.83 16.45
N GLU A 69 15.70 -8.52 17.00
CA GLU A 69 15.61 -9.99 16.91
C GLU A 69 15.52 -10.48 15.45
N LEU A 70 14.56 -9.95 14.67
CA LEU A 70 14.33 -10.37 13.28
C LEU A 70 15.54 -10.09 12.36
N GLN A 71 16.33 -9.05 12.66
CA GLN A 71 17.55 -8.72 11.91
C GLN A 71 18.71 -9.71 12.11
N THR A 72 18.65 -10.53 13.17
CA THR A 72 19.66 -11.56 13.47
C THR A 72 19.38 -12.91 12.83
N GLN A 73 18.20 -13.10 12.21
CA GLN A 73 17.82 -14.33 11.54
C GLN A 73 18.04 -14.20 10.02
N ASP A 74 18.94 -15.00 9.44
CA ASP A 74 19.40 -14.81 8.06
C ASP A 74 18.31 -14.91 6.97
N GLU A 75 17.29 -15.76 7.16
CA GLU A 75 16.15 -15.89 6.24
C GLU A 75 15.18 -14.70 6.34
N GLU A 76 14.89 -14.24 7.56
CA GLU A 76 13.99 -13.10 7.80
C GLU A 76 14.65 -11.77 7.44
N LYS A 77 15.97 -11.67 7.60
CA LYS A 77 16.77 -10.50 7.22
C LYS A 77 16.62 -10.17 5.75
N GLN A 78 16.55 -11.17 4.85
CA GLN A 78 16.36 -10.92 3.42
C GLN A 78 14.92 -10.51 3.07
N LEU A 79 13.92 -11.12 3.71
CA LEU A 79 12.50 -10.80 3.50
C LEU A 79 12.14 -9.39 4.03
N LEU A 80 12.76 -8.99 5.14
CA LEU A 80 12.43 -7.76 5.88
C LEU A 80 13.39 -6.60 5.60
N ALA A 81 14.61 -6.80 5.09
CA ALA A 81 15.60 -5.73 4.92
C ALA A 81 15.10 -4.57 4.03
N GLY A 82 14.29 -4.85 3.01
CA GLY A 82 13.73 -3.82 2.13
C GLY A 82 12.48 -3.13 2.67
N VAL A 83 11.73 -3.76 3.57
CA VAL A 83 10.41 -3.28 4.05
C VAL A 83 10.49 -2.68 5.46
N VAL A 84 11.27 -3.30 6.34
CA VAL A 84 11.41 -2.92 7.76
C VAL A 84 12.40 -1.78 7.96
N SER A 85 13.29 -1.52 7.01
CA SER A 85 14.13 -0.31 7.04
C SER A 85 13.25 0.94 6.88
N THR A 86 12.40 0.98 5.86
CA THR A 86 11.54 2.14 5.54
C THR A 86 10.43 2.40 6.56
N LEU A 87 9.81 1.36 7.12
CA LEU A 87 8.65 1.49 8.02
C LEU A 87 8.97 2.06 9.42
N PHE A 88 10.25 2.15 9.77
CA PHE A 88 10.65 2.43 11.14
C PHE A 88 11.90 3.31 11.26
N GLU A 89 12.27 3.97 10.17
CA GLU A 89 13.11 5.15 10.27
C GLU A 89 12.47 6.14 11.25
N PRO A 90 13.27 6.92 12.01
CA PRO A 90 12.76 7.98 12.86
C PRO A 90 11.71 8.81 12.10
N HIS A 91 10.63 9.19 12.78
CA HIS A 91 9.47 9.88 12.18
C HIS A 91 9.87 11.09 11.31
N GLU A 92 11.00 11.74 11.62
CA GLU A 92 11.57 12.85 10.85
C GLU A 92 12.15 12.46 9.47
N GLN A 93 12.57 11.20 9.28
CA GLN A 93 13.03 10.65 8.00
C GLN A 93 11.90 9.94 7.23
N ALA A 94 10.97 9.29 7.94
CA ALA A 94 9.79 8.68 7.33
C ALA A 94 8.84 9.71 6.68
N GLU A 95 8.73 10.92 7.25
CA GLU A 95 7.99 12.03 6.63
C GLU A 95 8.71 12.61 5.40
N GLN A 96 10.03 12.48 5.29
CA GLN A 96 10.79 12.89 4.10
C GLN A 96 10.69 11.89 2.94
N ALA A 97 10.37 10.63 3.23
CA ALA A 97 10.23 9.57 2.21
C ALA A 97 8.86 9.55 1.51
N ASN A 98 7.82 10.12 2.14
CA ASN A 98 6.51 10.28 1.51
C ASN A 98 6.52 11.50 0.61
N ILE A 99 6.96 11.30 -0.64
CA ILE A 99 6.81 12.30 -1.70
C ILE A 99 5.31 12.60 -1.82
N SER A 100 4.88 13.77 -1.36
CA SER A 100 3.54 14.28 -1.62
C SER A 100 3.46 14.65 -3.09
N VAL A 101 2.76 13.83 -3.87
CA VAL A 101 2.57 14.04 -5.30
C VAL A 101 1.29 14.84 -5.52
N ASP A 102 1.38 16.02 -6.15
CA ASP A 102 0.18 16.74 -6.59
C ASP A 102 -0.43 16.03 -7.80
N ILE A 103 -1.68 15.61 -7.65
CA ILE A 103 -2.44 14.84 -8.64
C ILE A 103 -3.59 15.65 -9.23
N SER A 104 -3.85 16.86 -8.72
CA SER A 104 -5.03 17.67 -9.04
C SER A 104 -5.18 17.86 -10.54
N HIS A 105 -4.09 18.26 -11.20
CA HIS A 105 -4.08 18.46 -12.64
C HIS A 105 -4.36 17.17 -13.43
N THR A 106 -3.79 16.04 -12.99
CA THR A 106 -4.01 14.75 -13.67
C THR A 106 -5.46 14.28 -13.50
N LEU A 107 -6.06 14.50 -12.32
CA LEU A 107 -7.47 14.19 -12.07
C LEU A 107 -8.40 15.02 -12.95
N ASP A 108 -8.15 16.32 -13.09
CA ASP A 108 -8.95 17.19 -13.95
C ASP A 108 -8.90 16.74 -15.42
N VAL A 109 -7.72 16.36 -15.91
CA VAL A 109 -7.55 15.83 -17.26
C VAL A 109 -8.28 14.50 -17.43
N LEU A 110 -8.11 13.57 -16.49
CA LEU A 110 -8.78 12.26 -16.52
C LEU A 110 -10.30 12.41 -16.52
N GLN A 111 -10.83 13.31 -15.68
CA GLN A 111 -12.27 13.58 -15.63
C GLN A 111 -12.78 14.14 -16.98
N ARG A 112 -12.05 15.10 -17.58
CA ARG A 112 -12.39 15.65 -18.90
C ARG A 112 -12.44 14.61 -20.02
N ILE A 113 -11.59 13.59 -19.96
CA ILE A 113 -11.56 12.49 -20.94
C ILE A 113 -12.45 11.30 -20.55
N GLY A 114 -13.30 11.48 -19.53
CA GLY A 114 -14.30 10.49 -19.11
C GLY A 114 -13.73 9.30 -18.35
N PHE A 115 -12.69 9.53 -17.54
CA PHE A 115 -12.12 8.55 -16.62
C PHE A 115 -12.25 9.01 -15.17
N SER A 116 -12.60 8.08 -14.28
CA SER A 116 -12.63 8.29 -12.83
C SER A 116 -12.06 7.06 -12.13
N TYR A 117 -11.25 7.27 -11.10
CA TYR A 117 -10.77 6.17 -10.28
C TYR A 117 -11.92 5.52 -9.49
N PRO A 118 -11.95 4.20 -9.34
CA PRO A 118 -12.83 3.53 -8.40
C PRO A 118 -12.31 3.72 -6.97
N VAL A 119 -13.24 3.73 -6.01
CA VAL A 119 -12.90 3.69 -4.59
C VAL A 119 -12.31 2.32 -4.28
N ALA A 120 -11.14 2.30 -3.63
CA ALA A 120 -10.55 1.08 -3.09
C ALA A 120 -11.32 0.65 -1.84
N ASP A 121 -12.50 0.08 -2.07
CA ASP A 121 -13.46 -0.26 -1.03
C ASP A 121 -13.08 -1.54 -0.25
N ARG A 122 -13.87 -1.84 0.78
CA ARG A 122 -13.67 -3.05 1.59
C ARG A 122 -13.67 -4.33 0.74
N PRO A 123 -14.59 -4.57 -0.22
CA PRO A 123 -14.51 -5.69 -1.15
C PRO A 123 -13.16 -5.82 -1.87
N PHE A 124 -12.62 -4.72 -2.39
CA PHE A 124 -11.31 -4.73 -3.05
C PHE A 124 -10.19 -5.11 -2.09
N ILE A 125 -10.15 -4.49 -0.90
CA ILE A 125 -9.13 -4.77 0.12
C ILE A 125 -9.20 -6.24 0.56
N LEU A 126 -10.40 -6.77 0.80
CA LEU A 126 -10.59 -8.17 1.19
C LEU A 126 -10.17 -9.14 0.08
N LYS A 127 -10.44 -8.81 -1.19
CA LYS A 127 -9.98 -9.61 -2.33
C LYS A 127 -8.45 -9.68 -2.37
N LEU A 128 -7.78 -8.55 -2.17
CA LEU A 128 -6.32 -8.46 -2.12
C LEU A 128 -5.74 -9.33 -0.99
N THR A 129 -6.22 -9.16 0.24
CA THR A 129 -5.71 -9.91 1.40
C THR A 129 -6.03 -11.40 1.30
N THR A 130 -7.23 -11.76 0.83
CA THR A 130 -7.63 -13.16 0.64
C THR A 130 -6.75 -13.85 -0.39
N TYR A 131 -6.47 -13.18 -1.51
CA TYR A 131 -5.62 -13.75 -2.54
C TYR A 131 -4.17 -13.97 -2.05
N ALA A 132 -3.61 -13.02 -1.30
CA ALA A 132 -2.30 -13.17 -0.67
C ALA A 132 -2.23 -14.40 0.26
N VAL A 133 -3.31 -14.69 0.98
CA VAL A 133 -3.39 -15.86 1.87
C VAL A 133 -3.58 -17.15 1.09
N GLN A 134 -4.50 -17.17 0.13
CA GLN A 134 -4.80 -18.36 -0.68
C GLN A 134 -3.62 -18.83 -1.52
N THR A 135 -2.79 -17.90 -1.98
CA THR A 135 -1.58 -18.22 -2.75
C THR A 135 -0.40 -18.64 -1.87
N GLY A 136 -0.54 -18.57 -0.55
CA GLY A 136 0.53 -18.86 0.40
C GLY A 136 1.59 -17.77 0.50
N PHE A 137 1.37 -16.59 -0.11
CA PHE A 137 2.28 -15.46 -0.02
C PHE A 137 2.42 -14.95 1.43
N ILE A 138 1.33 -14.96 2.20
CA ILE A 138 1.32 -14.71 3.65
C ILE A 138 0.41 -15.74 4.31
N SER A 139 0.77 -16.26 5.49
CA SER A 139 -0.03 -17.25 6.21
C SER A 139 -0.25 -16.85 7.68
N PRO A 140 -1.47 -16.99 8.23
CA PRO A 140 -1.74 -16.79 9.66
C PRO A 140 -1.13 -17.91 10.54
N LEU A 141 -0.61 -18.98 9.93
CA LEU A 141 0.00 -20.14 10.58
C LEU A 141 1.51 -20.22 10.34
N HIS A 142 2.16 -19.16 9.83
CA HIS A 142 3.60 -19.20 9.57
C HIS A 142 4.37 -19.43 10.89
N PRO A 143 5.23 -20.46 10.99
CA PRO A 143 5.83 -20.90 12.27
C PRO A 143 6.72 -19.84 12.95
N HIS A 144 7.10 -18.78 12.23
CA HIS A 144 8.00 -17.73 12.72
C HIS A 144 7.36 -16.32 12.84
N ILE A 145 6.11 -16.13 12.37
CA ILE A 145 5.45 -14.81 12.42
C ILE A 145 4.24 -14.89 13.35
N SER A 146 4.52 -14.90 14.65
CA SER A 146 3.54 -14.46 15.65
C SER A 146 3.67 -12.95 15.78
N LEU A 147 2.82 -12.20 15.09
CA LEU A 147 2.63 -10.77 15.36
C LEU A 147 2.07 -10.60 16.76
#